data_AF-A0A5D3YHS7-F1
#
_entry.id   AF-A0A5D3YHS7-F1
#
_cell.length_a   1.000
_cell.length_b   1.000
_cell.length_c   1.000
_cell.angle_alpha   90.00
_cell.angle_beta   90.00
_cell.angle_gamma   90.00
#
_symmetry.space_group_name_H-M   'P 1'
#
loop_
_entity.id
_entity.type
_entity.pdbx_description
1 polymer ?
#
loop_
_entity_poly.entity_id
_entity_poly.type
_entity_poly.pdbx_seq_one_letter_code
_entity_poly.pdbx_strand_id
1 'polypeptide(L)'
;MKGKRRHKKSWVTQDAKVRQSRLIDKSLIYKILNNRTYLGELRHKEQWYQAEHQPLIDRELWDKVHAIFATNSRVRGNDTRSKVPYLLKGIVFGNDGRALSPWHTTKKNGRRYRYYIPQHDTKEHAGASGLPRLPAAELESAVLDQLRAILRAPDLLSEVIPQAIKLDPTLEEAKVTVAMTRLDAIWEQLFPAEQARIVKLLVEKVIVSPNDLEVRLRANGIERLVLEMSPKSIEQEKEAMV
;
A
#
# COMPACT_ATOMS: atom_id res chain seq x y z
N MET A 1 -18.24 -0.30 -11.63
CA MET A 1 -19.33 -0.28 -10.63
C MET A 1 -19.35 1.07 -9.91
N LYS A 2 -20.44 1.85 -10.00
CA LYS A 2 -20.57 3.12 -9.24
C LYS A 2 -20.80 2.77 -7.76
N GLY A 3 -19.79 2.97 -6.92
CA GLY A 3 -19.91 2.76 -5.46
C GLY A 3 -21.03 3.62 -4.88
N LYS A 4 -21.85 3.03 -3.99
CA LYS A 4 -22.95 3.74 -3.31
C LYS A 4 -22.40 4.95 -2.56
N ARG A 5 -22.87 6.16 -2.89
CA ARG A 5 -22.50 7.41 -2.19
C ARG A 5 -23.20 7.46 -0.83
N ARG A 6 -22.45 7.67 0.25
CA ARG A 6 -23.00 7.79 1.61
C ARG A 6 -23.34 9.24 1.95
N HIS A 7 -24.51 9.45 2.54
CA HIS A 7 -25.03 10.75 2.95
C HIS A 7 -25.07 10.86 4.48
N LYS A 8 -24.96 12.08 5.01
CA LYS A 8 -25.22 12.41 6.41
C LYS A 8 -26.68 12.17 6.74
N LYS A 9 -27.02 12.01 8.03
CA LYS A 9 -28.41 11.95 8.47
C LYS A 9 -29.12 13.27 8.09
N SER A 10 -30.32 13.18 7.54
CA SER A 10 -31.28 14.29 7.47
C SER A 10 -32.25 14.17 8.63
N TRP A 11 -32.65 15.30 9.20
CA TRP A 11 -33.65 15.32 10.26
C TRP A 11 -34.46 16.62 10.21
N VAL A 12 -35.64 16.58 10.83
CA VAL A 12 -36.55 17.73 10.95
C VAL A 12 -36.46 18.21 12.39
N THR A 13 -36.23 19.51 12.59
CA THR A 13 -36.23 20.12 13.92
C THR A 13 -37.67 20.21 14.44
N GLN A 14 -37.85 20.35 15.76
CA GLN A 14 -39.18 20.54 16.38
C GLN A 14 -39.98 21.71 15.76
N ASP A 15 -39.30 22.74 15.27
CA ASP A 15 -39.89 23.87 14.51
C ASP A 15 -40.20 23.56 13.02
N ALA A 16 -40.37 22.28 12.66
CA ALA A 16 -40.62 21.79 11.30
C ALA A 16 -39.57 22.18 10.22
N LYS A 17 -38.40 22.71 10.60
CA LYS A 17 -37.32 23.04 9.66
C LYS A 17 -36.55 21.79 9.25
N VAL A 18 -36.54 21.51 7.94
CA VAL A 18 -35.83 20.35 7.37
C VAL A 18 -34.33 20.65 7.23
N ARG A 19 -33.49 19.87 7.91
CA ARG A 19 -32.03 19.85 7.68
C ARG A 19 -31.71 18.76 6.65
N GLN A 20 -31.43 19.18 5.42
CA GLN A 20 -31.09 18.28 4.32
C GLN A 20 -29.79 17.51 4.55
N SER A 21 -29.75 16.26 4.10
CA SER A 21 -28.56 15.42 4.14
C SER A 21 -27.51 15.92 3.16
N ARG A 22 -26.26 16.04 3.63
CA ARG A 22 -25.10 16.36 2.78
C ARG A 22 -24.29 15.10 2.52
N LEU A 23 -23.54 15.04 1.42
CA LEU A 23 -22.61 13.94 1.18
C LEU A 23 -21.59 13.81 2.33
N ILE A 24 -21.19 12.59 2.66
CA ILE A 24 -20.01 12.38 3.50
C ILE A 24 -18.79 12.70 2.64
N ASP A 25 -18.10 13.78 2.98
CA ASP A 25 -16.93 14.29 2.28
C ASP A 25 -15.69 14.24 3.18
N LYS A 26 -14.51 14.46 2.59
CA LYS A 26 -13.23 14.43 3.31
C LYS A 26 -13.22 15.38 4.51
N SER A 27 -13.84 16.56 4.39
CA SER A 27 -13.89 17.54 5.48
C SER A 27 -14.62 17.00 6.71
N LEU A 28 -15.72 16.26 6.51
CA LEU A 28 -16.45 15.62 7.59
C LEU A 28 -15.63 14.53 8.28
N ILE A 29 -14.94 13.69 7.51
CA ILE A 29 -14.10 12.61 8.06
C ILE A 29 -12.99 13.20 8.94
N TYR A 30 -12.32 14.26 8.48
CA TYR A 30 -11.31 14.95 9.30
C TYR A 30 -11.91 15.55 10.56
N LYS A 31 -13.13 16.12 10.48
CA LYS A 31 -13.82 16.66 11.65
C LYS A 31 -14.16 15.58 12.68
N ILE A 32 -14.56 14.40 12.23
CA ILE A 32 -14.82 13.24 13.10
C ILE A 32 -13.52 12.77 13.75
N LEU A 33 -12.47 12.54 12.95
CA LEU A 33 -11.20 12.02 13.47
C LEU A 33 -10.44 13.01 14.39
N ASN A 34 -10.76 14.30 14.35
CA ASN A 34 -10.22 15.32 15.26
C ASN A 34 -11.17 15.66 16.43
N ASN A 35 -12.28 14.92 16.60
CA ASN A 35 -13.22 15.17 17.69
C ASN A 35 -12.81 14.44 18.99
N ARG A 36 -12.22 15.17 19.93
CA ARG A 36 -11.78 14.64 21.24
C ARG A 36 -12.94 14.20 22.13
N THR A 37 -14.19 14.50 21.77
CA THR A 37 -15.37 13.91 22.45
C THR A 37 -15.37 12.40 22.40
N TYR A 38 -14.75 11.77 21.40
CA TYR A 38 -14.60 10.31 21.37
C TYR A 38 -13.67 9.76 22.45
N LEU A 39 -12.78 10.58 23.00
CA LEU A 39 -11.92 10.25 24.15
C LEU A 39 -12.61 10.46 25.52
N GLY A 40 -13.89 10.81 25.53
CA GLY A 40 -14.55 11.23 26.76
C GLY A 40 -14.21 12.67 27.15
N GLU A 41 -13.68 13.50 26.24
CA GLU A 41 -13.31 14.89 26.57
C GLU A 41 -14.32 15.91 26.00
N LEU A 42 -14.68 16.93 26.77
CA LEU A 42 -15.51 18.06 26.32
C LEU A 42 -14.70 19.35 26.32
N ARG A 43 -14.90 20.15 25.27
CA ARG A 43 -14.29 21.48 25.18
C ARG A 43 -15.19 22.49 25.86
N HIS A 44 -14.64 23.21 26.83
CA HIS A 44 -15.25 24.42 27.35
C HIS A 44 -14.23 25.57 27.27
N LYS A 45 -14.58 26.59 26.48
CA LYS A 45 -13.67 27.67 26.08
C LYS A 45 -12.41 27.12 25.38
N GLU A 46 -11.23 27.37 25.93
CA GLU A 46 -9.94 26.91 25.40
C GLU A 46 -9.40 25.66 26.12
N GLN A 47 -10.13 25.15 27.11
CA GLN A 47 -9.72 24.01 27.92
C GLN A 47 -10.56 22.77 27.60
N TRP A 48 -9.92 21.61 27.74
CA TRP A 48 -10.54 20.30 27.56
C TRP A 48 -10.68 19.64 28.94
N TYR A 49 -11.87 19.15 29.23
CA TYR A 49 -12.21 18.51 30.49
C TYR A 49 -12.69 17.09 30.25
N GLN A 50 -12.46 16.20 31.22
CA GLN A 50 -13.04 14.87 31.18
C GLN A 50 -14.55 14.98 31.39
N ALA A 51 -15.30 14.36 30.49
CA ALA A 51 -16.75 14.29 30.51
C ALA A 51 -17.20 12.98 31.17
N GLU A 52 -18.47 12.96 31.59
CA GLU A 52 -19.07 11.80 32.25
C GLU A 52 -19.41 10.66 31.29
N HIS A 53 -19.43 10.90 29.98
CA HIS A 53 -19.72 9.84 29.01
C HIS A 53 -18.51 8.92 28.80
N GLN A 54 -18.80 7.64 28.65
CA GLN A 54 -17.78 6.62 28.39
C GLN A 54 -17.06 6.94 27.06
N PRO A 55 -15.72 6.94 27.04
CA PRO A 55 -14.96 7.06 25.80
C PRO A 55 -15.38 5.99 24.79
N LEU A 56 -15.49 6.37 23.52
CA LEU A 56 -15.78 5.42 22.43
C LEU A 56 -14.50 4.79 21.86
N ILE A 57 -13.35 5.43 22.08
CA ILE A 57 -12.04 4.97 21.61
C ILE A 57 -10.99 5.19 22.70
N ASP A 58 -9.99 4.33 22.70
CA ASP A 58 -8.87 4.44 23.61
C ASP A 58 -7.90 5.55 23.19
N ARG A 59 -7.17 6.08 24.18
CA ARG A 59 -6.20 7.15 23.94
C ARG A 59 -5.08 6.71 23.01
N GLU A 60 -4.65 5.45 23.13
CA GLU A 60 -3.60 4.90 22.31
C GLU A 60 -3.98 4.83 20.82
N LEU A 61 -5.22 4.38 20.53
CA LEU A 61 -5.75 4.36 19.17
C LEU A 61 -5.85 5.78 18.59
N TRP A 62 -6.26 6.74 19.40
CA TRP A 62 -6.31 8.16 19.00
C TRP A 62 -4.92 8.69 18.64
N ASP A 63 -3.91 8.40 19.44
CA ASP A 63 -2.54 8.85 19.23
C ASP A 63 -1.95 8.22 17.95
N LYS A 64 -2.22 6.94 17.67
CA LYS A 64 -1.84 6.28 16.41
C LYS A 64 -2.45 6.98 15.18
N VAL A 65 -3.74 7.34 15.23
CA VAL A 65 -4.39 8.09 14.16
C VAL A 65 -3.76 9.48 13.96
N HIS A 66 -3.38 10.15 15.06
CA HIS A 66 -2.80 11.48 15.00
C HIS A 66 -1.32 11.47 14.59
N ALA A 67 -0.57 10.38 14.85
CA ALA A 67 0.76 10.16 14.29
C ALA A 67 0.71 10.07 12.75
N ILE A 68 -0.32 9.43 12.19
CA ILE A 68 -0.57 9.42 10.73
C ILE A 68 -0.86 10.83 10.21
N PHE A 69 -1.56 11.68 10.98
CA PHE A 69 -1.78 13.09 10.61
C PHE A 69 -0.53 13.96 10.71
N ALA A 70 0.38 13.66 11.65
CA ALA A 70 1.65 14.36 11.83
C ALA A 70 2.65 14.07 10.70
N THR A 71 2.48 12.97 9.97
CA THR A 71 3.27 12.64 8.78
C THR A 71 3.14 13.73 7.71
N ASN A 72 4.27 14.12 7.10
CA ASN A 72 4.36 15.23 6.14
C ASN A 72 3.27 15.14 5.05
N SER A 73 2.40 16.16 5.01
CA SER A 73 1.27 16.24 4.09
C SER A 73 1.68 16.18 2.61
N ARG A 74 2.92 16.55 2.29
CA ARG A 74 3.52 16.49 0.95
C ARG A 74 3.99 15.08 0.61
N VAL A 75 4.51 14.31 1.55
CA VAL A 75 4.87 12.89 1.36
C VAL A 75 3.60 12.06 1.20
N ARG A 76 2.64 12.21 2.13
CA ARG A 76 1.29 11.61 2.01
C ARG A 76 0.58 12.08 0.75
N GLY A 77 0.72 13.36 0.42
CA GLY A 77 0.16 13.97 -0.77
C GLY A 77 0.78 13.42 -2.04
N ASN A 78 2.07 13.13 -2.09
CA ASN A 78 2.76 12.51 -3.23
C ASN A 78 2.34 11.05 -3.42
N ASP A 79 2.17 10.33 -2.31
CA ASP A 79 1.70 8.94 -2.28
C ASP A 79 0.21 8.85 -2.71
N THR A 80 -0.63 9.74 -2.18
CA THR A 80 -2.05 9.89 -2.58
C THR A 80 -2.23 10.48 -3.99
N ARG A 81 -1.30 11.34 -4.45
CA ARG A 81 -1.27 11.90 -5.82
C ARG A 81 -0.71 10.91 -6.83
N SER A 82 -0.18 9.76 -6.41
CA SER A 82 -0.02 8.60 -7.28
C SER A 82 -1.38 8.00 -7.65
N LYS A 83 -2.26 8.82 -8.25
CA LYS A 83 -3.55 8.39 -8.84
C LYS A 83 -3.38 7.38 -9.97
N VAL A 84 -2.14 7.08 -10.34
CA VAL A 84 -1.75 6.11 -11.35
C VAL A 84 -0.76 5.19 -10.62
N PRO A 85 -1.19 4.00 -10.17
CA PRO A 85 -0.31 3.08 -9.49
C PRO A 85 0.74 2.60 -10.50
N TYR A 86 2.01 2.79 -10.13
CA TYR A 86 3.16 2.21 -10.81
C TYR A 86 3.79 1.27 -9.79
N LEU A 87 3.46 -0.01 -9.88
CA LEU A 87 3.86 -1.05 -8.94
C LEU A 87 5.38 -1.07 -8.76
N LEU A 88 6.10 -0.99 -9.88
CA LEU A 88 7.54 -1.11 -9.94
C LEU A 88 8.28 0.24 -9.82
N LYS A 89 7.58 1.30 -9.38
CA LYS A 89 8.19 2.63 -9.25
C LYS A 89 9.40 2.57 -8.30
N GLY A 90 10.56 2.95 -8.82
CA GLY A 90 11.81 3.03 -8.06
C GLY A 90 12.62 1.74 -8.01
N ILE A 91 12.14 0.65 -8.65
CA ILE A 91 12.85 -0.64 -8.69
C ILE A 91 13.11 -1.16 -10.11
N VAL A 92 12.63 -0.50 -11.17
CA VAL A 92 12.93 -0.87 -12.57
C VAL A 92 14.15 -0.12 -13.09
N PHE A 93 15.06 -0.84 -13.71
CA PHE A 93 16.29 -0.35 -14.31
C PHE A 93 16.46 -0.94 -15.72
N GLY A 94 17.14 -0.20 -16.61
CA GLY A 94 17.61 -0.75 -17.86
C GLY A 94 18.88 -1.57 -17.65
N ASN A 95 19.25 -2.35 -18.67
CA ASN A 95 20.56 -3.01 -18.76
C ASN A 95 21.74 -2.02 -18.72
N ASP A 96 21.51 -0.75 -19.04
CA ASP A 96 22.44 0.38 -18.87
C ASP A 96 22.61 0.83 -17.41
N GLY A 97 21.92 0.18 -16.46
CA GLY A 97 21.98 0.47 -15.04
C GLY A 97 21.19 1.72 -14.63
N ARG A 98 20.51 2.40 -15.57
CA ARG A 98 19.75 3.62 -15.29
C ARG A 98 18.30 3.28 -14.98
N ALA A 99 17.70 4.03 -14.06
CA ALA A 99 16.32 3.78 -13.64
C ALA A 99 15.31 4.11 -14.76
N LEU A 100 14.22 3.37 -14.81
CA LEU A 100 13.06 3.75 -15.62
C LEU A 100 12.09 4.59 -14.79
N SER A 101 11.61 5.68 -15.40
CA SER A 101 10.70 6.63 -14.77
C SER A 101 9.26 6.39 -15.21
N PRO A 102 8.28 6.42 -14.29
CA PRO A 102 6.87 6.28 -14.64
C PRO A 102 6.37 7.50 -15.42
N TRP A 103 5.65 7.25 -16.52
CA TRP A 103 5.11 8.27 -17.41
C TRP A 103 3.71 7.92 -17.88
N HIS A 104 2.80 8.89 -17.91
CA HIS A 104 1.46 8.67 -18.44
C HIS A 104 1.06 9.74 -19.45
N THR A 105 0.18 9.36 -20.37
CA THR A 105 -0.52 10.30 -21.25
C THR A 105 -2.02 10.06 -21.17
N THR A 106 -2.80 11.15 -21.21
CA THR A 106 -4.26 11.10 -21.22
C THR A 106 -4.75 11.57 -22.58
N LYS A 107 -5.46 10.71 -23.32
CA LYS A 107 -6.09 11.10 -24.59
C LYS A 107 -7.33 11.96 -24.33
N LYS A 108 -7.78 12.70 -25.36
CA LYS A 108 -8.98 13.56 -25.31
C LYS A 108 -10.25 12.82 -24.85
N ASN A 109 -10.34 11.52 -25.10
CA ASN A 109 -11.44 10.66 -24.63
C ASN A 109 -11.35 10.24 -23.15
N GLY A 110 -10.38 10.77 -22.40
CA GLY A 110 -10.14 10.44 -20.99
C GLY A 110 -9.38 9.14 -20.74
N ARG A 111 -9.04 8.35 -21.78
CA ARG A 111 -8.26 7.11 -21.62
C ARG A 111 -6.81 7.45 -21.27
N ARG A 112 -6.31 6.85 -20.20
CA ARG A 112 -4.94 7.01 -19.70
C ARG A 112 -4.08 5.82 -20.11
N TYR A 113 -2.92 6.10 -20.69
CA TYR A 113 -1.89 5.11 -21.00
C TYR A 113 -0.71 5.32 -20.05
N ARG A 114 -0.14 4.22 -19.56
CA ARG A 114 0.90 4.20 -18.54
C ARG A 114 2.14 3.50 -19.12
N TYR A 115 3.30 4.09 -18.91
CA TYR A 115 4.57 3.59 -19.42
C TYR A 115 5.69 3.74 -18.40
N TYR A 116 6.70 2.91 -18.50
CA TYR A 116 8.02 3.12 -17.92
C TYR A 116 8.96 3.59 -19.04
N ILE A 117 9.60 4.75 -18.84
CA ILE A 117 10.49 5.36 -19.83
C ILE A 117 11.93 5.32 -19.29
N PRO A 118 12.91 4.86 -20.08
CA PRO A 118 14.32 4.95 -19.72
C PRO A 118 14.72 6.40 -19.42
N GLN A 119 15.31 6.63 -18.25
CA GLN A 119 15.74 7.99 -17.88
C GLN A 119 16.87 8.49 -18.79
N HIS A 120 17.66 7.58 -19.35
CA HIS A 120 18.67 7.85 -20.36
C HIS A 120 18.07 8.59 -21.58
N ASP A 121 16.96 8.09 -22.12
CA ASP A 121 16.25 8.72 -23.24
C ASP A 121 15.68 10.11 -22.92
N THR A 122 15.36 10.35 -21.64
CA THR A 122 14.80 11.63 -21.20
C THR A 122 15.88 12.68 -20.98
N LYS A 123 17.08 12.27 -20.57
CA LYS A 123 18.19 13.17 -20.21
C LYS A 123 19.14 13.47 -21.37
N GLU A 124 19.32 12.51 -22.28
CA GLU A 124 20.29 12.63 -23.37
C GLU A 124 19.57 12.86 -24.70
N HIS A 125 19.08 11.79 -25.34
CA HIS A 125 18.27 11.87 -26.55
C HIS A 125 17.37 10.65 -26.70
N ALA A 126 16.34 10.75 -27.54
CA ALA A 126 15.46 9.62 -27.81
C ALA A 126 16.26 8.41 -28.34
N GLY A 127 15.99 7.22 -27.78
CA GLY A 127 16.65 5.97 -28.18
C GLY A 127 18.04 5.75 -27.59
N ALA A 128 18.56 6.64 -26.74
CA ALA A 128 19.89 6.50 -26.14
C ALA A 128 20.08 5.22 -25.31
N SER A 129 19.02 4.73 -24.67
CA SER A 129 19.04 3.44 -23.94
C SER A 129 18.91 2.21 -24.83
N GLY A 130 18.48 2.36 -26.09
CA GLY A 130 18.07 1.23 -26.93
C GLY A 130 16.82 0.49 -26.45
N LEU A 131 16.15 0.97 -25.40
CA LEU A 131 14.92 0.38 -24.86
C LEU A 131 13.68 1.14 -25.34
N PRO A 132 12.59 0.44 -25.71
CA PRO A 132 11.33 1.11 -26.03
C PRO A 132 10.66 1.67 -24.77
N ARG A 133 9.64 2.50 -24.96
CA ARG A 133 8.72 2.86 -23.87
C ARG A 133 7.93 1.61 -23.49
N LEU A 134 8.11 1.12 -22.27
CA LEU A 134 7.50 -0.12 -21.82
C LEU A 134 6.08 0.14 -21.32
N PRO A 135 5.04 -0.53 -21.84
CA PRO A 135 3.69 -0.45 -21.28
C PRO A 135 3.69 -0.93 -19.82
N ALA A 136 3.23 -0.09 -18.91
CA ALA A 136 3.29 -0.42 -17.49
C ALA A 136 2.48 -1.67 -17.15
N ALA A 137 1.31 -1.87 -17.78
CA ALA A 137 0.47 -3.02 -17.51
C ALA A 137 1.17 -4.36 -17.85
N GLU A 138 1.83 -4.42 -19.01
CA GLU A 138 2.52 -5.64 -19.49
C GLU A 138 3.78 -5.92 -18.68
N LEU A 139 4.56 -4.88 -18.36
CA LEU A 139 5.76 -5.03 -17.53
C LEU A 139 5.39 -5.45 -16.10
N GLU A 140 4.38 -4.80 -15.51
CA GLU A 140 3.91 -5.13 -14.15
C GLU A 140 3.37 -6.56 -14.09
N SER A 141 2.58 -7.00 -15.08
CA SER A 141 2.07 -8.38 -15.11
C SER A 141 3.19 -9.40 -15.27
N ALA A 142 4.15 -9.16 -16.16
CA ALA A 142 5.27 -10.08 -16.37
C ALA A 142 6.10 -10.27 -15.08
N VAL A 143 6.40 -9.18 -14.37
CA VAL A 143 7.12 -9.25 -13.08
C VAL A 143 6.29 -9.99 -12.03
N LEU A 144 4.98 -9.74 -11.95
CA LEU A 144 4.11 -10.43 -11.01
C LEU A 144 4.01 -11.93 -11.30
N ASP A 145 3.91 -12.32 -12.57
CA ASP A 145 3.81 -13.72 -12.96
C ASP A 145 5.11 -14.48 -12.66
N GLN A 146 6.26 -13.86 -12.91
CA GLN A 146 7.56 -14.43 -12.52
C GLN A 146 7.68 -14.54 -11.00
N LEU A 147 7.27 -13.51 -10.25
CA LEU A 147 7.29 -13.53 -8.79
C LEU A 147 6.40 -14.64 -8.22
N ARG A 148 5.19 -14.82 -8.78
CA ARG A 148 4.28 -15.90 -8.39
C ARG A 148 4.85 -17.27 -8.71
N ALA A 149 5.48 -17.43 -9.87
CA ALA A 149 6.14 -18.67 -10.24
C ALA A 149 7.24 -19.03 -9.23
N ILE A 150 8.04 -18.05 -8.79
CA ILE A 150 9.08 -18.24 -7.77
C ILE A 150 8.46 -18.60 -6.42
N LEU A 151 7.41 -17.90 -5.97
CA LEU A 151 6.74 -18.18 -4.69
C LEU A 151 6.02 -19.53 -4.67
N ARG A 152 5.63 -20.07 -5.84
CA ARG A 152 5.04 -21.42 -5.98
C ARG A 152 6.09 -22.52 -6.09
N ALA A 153 7.37 -22.20 -6.29
CA ALA A 153 8.41 -23.20 -6.44
C ALA A 153 8.69 -23.88 -5.08
N PRO A 154 8.40 -25.18 -4.94
CA PRO A 154 8.54 -25.88 -3.66
C PRO A 154 10.01 -25.94 -3.21
N ASP A 155 10.94 -26.05 -4.15
CA ASP A 155 12.38 -26.13 -3.87
C ASP A 155 12.89 -24.85 -3.19
N LEU A 156 12.45 -23.68 -3.68
CA LEU A 156 12.83 -22.39 -3.10
C LEU A 156 12.28 -22.22 -1.67
N LEU A 157 11.04 -22.64 -1.43
CA LEU A 157 10.46 -22.61 -0.09
C LEU A 157 11.23 -23.53 0.86
N SER A 158 11.66 -24.71 0.39
CA SER A 158 12.43 -25.66 1.21
C SER A 158 13.82 -25.13 1.60
N GLU A 159 14.43 -24.27 0.78
CA GLU A 159 15.72 -23.63 1.11
C GLU A 159 15.57 -22.43 2.06
N VAL A 160 14.49 -21.65 1.89
CA VAL A 160 14.31 -20.38 2.62
C VAL A 160 13.66 -20.58 3.99
N ILE A 161 12.72 -21.52 4.13
CA ILE A 161 12.01 -21.76 5.39
C ILE A 161 12.98 -22.09 6.54
N PRO A 162 14.00 -22.96 6.38
CA PRO A 162 14.98 -23.21 7.43
C PRO A 162 15.76 -21.96 7.85
N GLN A 163 16.01 -21.02 6.93
CA GLN A 163 16.69 -19.77 7.24
C GLN A 163 15.77 -18.81 8.02
N ALA A 164 14.48 -18.74 7.64
CA ALA A 164 13.46 -18.00 8.39
C ALA A 164 13.26 -18.57 9.82
N ILE A 165 13.22 -19.89 9.98
CA ILE A 165 13.12 -20.56 11.31
C ILE A 165 14.34 -20.26 12.19
N LYS A 166 15.54 -20.11 11.62
CA LYS A 166 16.71 -19.66 12.39
C LYS A 166 16.54 -18.25 12.95
N LEU A 167 15.80 -17.38 12.25
CA LEU A 167 15.52 -16.01 12.68
C LEU A 167 14.38 -15.93 13.70
N ASP A 168 13.35 -16.76 13.53
CA ASP A 168 12.28 -16.95 14.53
C ASP A 168 11.98 -18.45 14.71
N PRO A 169 12.49 -19.07 15.80
CA PRO A 169 12.29 -20.49 16.10
C PRO A 169 10.83 -20.89 16.33
N THR A 170 9.91 -19.93 16.40
CA THR A 170 8.49 -20.18 16.63
C THR A 170 7.67 -20.32 15.34
N LEU A 171 8.33 -20.15 14.19
CA LEU A 171 7.78 -20.44 12.86
C LEU A 171 7.66 -21.96 12.64
N GLU A 172 6.48 -22.38 12.21
CA GLU A 172 6.20 -23.77 11.85
C GLU A 172 6.14 -23.87 10.32
N GLU A 173 6.98 -24.72 9.72
CA GLU A 173 7.13 -24.87 8.27
C GLU A 173 5.79 -25.07 7.55
N ALA A 174 4.92 -25.94 8.08
CA ALA A 174 3.59 -26.17 7.51
C ALA A 174 2.71 -24.91 7.49
N LYS A 175 2.78 -24.06 8.54
CA LYS A 175 2.02 -22.80 8.59
C LYS A 175 2.54 -21.79 7.58
N VAL A 176 3.85 -21.74 7.37
CA VAL A 176 4.50 -20.86 6.40
C VAL A 176 4.09 -21.22 4.98
N THR A 177 4.17 -22.50 4.61
CA THR A 177 3.78 -23.00 3.29
C THR A 177 2.30 -22.71 3.00
N VAL A 178 1.42 -22.89 4.00
CA VAL A 178 0.00 -22.54 3.89
C VAL A 178 -0.20 -21.03 3.73
N ALA A 179 0.54 -20.20 4.47
CA ALA A 179 0.45 -18.74 4.38
C ALA A 179 0.90 -18.23 3.01
N MET A 180 1.99 -18.77 2.46
CA MET A 180 2.47 -18.41 1.11
C MET A 180 1.48 -18.83 0.02
N THR A 181 0.90 -20.03 0.13
CA THR A 181 -0.13 -20.50 -0.80
C THR A 181 -1.39 -19.63 -0.75
N ARG A 182 -1.79 -19.20 0.47
CA ARG A 182 -2.93 -18.30 0.67
C ARG A 182 -2.68 -16.90 0.11
N LEU A 183 -1.46 -16.37 0.24
CA LEU A 183 -1.08 -15.05 -0.24
C LEU A 183 -1.32 -14.93 -1.75
N ASP A 184 -0.95 -15.96 -2.51
CA ASP A 184 -1.19 -16.02 -3.95
C ASP A 184 -2.69 -15.99 -4.29
N ALA A 185 -3.51 -16.75 -3.55
CA ALA A 185 -4.96 -16.79 -3.74
C ALA A 185 -5.65 -15.45 -3.44
N ILE A 186 -5.13 -14.64 -2.51
CA ILE A 186 -5.70 -13.34 -2.14
C ILE A 186 -5.04 -12.16 -2.86
N TRP A 187 -3.99 -12.37 -3.66
CA TRP A 187 -3.19 -11.29 -4.24
C TRP A 187 -4.03 -10.24 -5.00
N GLU A 188 -4.95 -10.69 -5.85
CA GLU A 188 -5.85 -9.83 -6.63
C GLU A 188 -6.90 -9.10 -5.78
N GLN A 189 -7.10 -9.55 -4.54
CA GLN A 189 -8.00 -8.91 -3.57
C GLN A 189 -7.27 -7.88 -2.70
N LEU A 190 -5.93 -7.88 -2.71
CA LEU A 190 -5.13 -6.90 -1.99
C LEU A 190 -5.30 -5.50 -2.59
N PHE A 191 -5.29 -4.49 -1.73
CA PHE A 191 -5.26 -3.10 -2.18
C PHE A 191 -3.97 -2.82 -2.96
N PRO A 192 -3.97 -1.96 -4.00
CA PRO A 192 -2.78 -1.69 -4.81
C PRO A 192 -1.55 -1.21 -4.01
N ALA A 193 -1.79 -0.52 -2.88
CA ALA A 193 -0.72 -0.11 -1.98
C ALA A 193 -0.03 -1.31 -1.30
N GLU A 194 -0.81 -2.32 -0.93
CA GLU A 194 -0.31 -3.54 -0.28
C GLU A 194 0.43 -4.43 -1.29
N GLN A 195 -0.09 -4.56 -2.51
CA GLN A 195 0.63 -5.20 -3.62
C GLN A 195 1.99 -4.54 -3.84
N ALA A 196 2.05 -3.20 -3.88
CA ALA A 196 3.30 -2.47 -4.05
C ALA A 196 4.24 -2.61 -2.85
N ARG A 197 3.71 -2.72 -1.62
CA ARG A 197 4.50 -2.97 -0.41
C ARG A 197 5.18 -4.34 -0.47
N ILE A 198 4.40 -5.39 -0.74
CA ILE A 198 4.91 -6.77 -0.81
C ILE A 198 5.91 -6.92 -1.96
N VAL A 199 5.63 -6.35 -3.13
CA VAL A 199 6.60 -6.37 -4.26
C VAL A 199 7.92 -5.70 -3.87
N LYS A 200 7.91 -4.56 -3.15
CA LYS A 200 9.15 -3.90 -2.70
C LYS A 200 9.88 -4.65 -1.60
N LEU A 201 9.16 -5.44 -0.80
CA LEU A 201 9.71 -6.32 0.22
C LEU A 201 10.45 -7.50 -0.42
N LEU A 202 9.90 -8.05 -1.51
CA LEU A 202 10.45 -9.23 -2.18
C LEU A 202 11.50 -8.88 -3.25
N VAL A 203 11.23 -7.86 -4.05
CA VAL A 203 12.03 -7.51 -5.22
C VAL A 203 13.00 -6.37 -4.88
N GLU A 204 14.29 -6.61 -5.11
CA GLU A 204 15.31 -5.58 -5.00
C GLU A 204 15.32 -4.71 -6.25
N LYS A 205 15.42 -5.35 -7.43
CA LYS A 205 15.52 -4.68 -8.73
C LYS A 205 14.87 -5.52 -9.83
N VAL A 206 14.30 -4.85 -10.81
CA VAL A 206 13.87 -5.41 -12.08
C VAL A 206 14.76 -4.81 -13.16
N ILE A 207 15.48 -5.64 -13.91
CA ILE A 207 16.38 -5.20 -14.98
C ILE A 207 15.73 -5.58 -16.31
N VAL A 208 15.54 -4.58 -17.17
CA VAL A 208 14.96 -4.76 -18.49
C VAL A 208 16.03 -4.64 -19.56
N SER A 209 16.11 -5.65 -20.40
CA SER A 209 16.89 -5.68 -21.63
C SER A 209 15.94 -5.70 -22.84
N PRO A 210 16.43 -5.44 -24.07
CA PRO A 210 15.58 -5.47 -25.26
C PRO A 210 14.81 -6.79 -25.46
N ASN A 211 15.39 -7.91 -25.02
CA ASN A 211 14.85 -9.26 -25.24
C ASN A 211 14.58 -10.03 -23.95
N ASP A 212 14.88 -9.48 -22.77
CA ASP A 212 14.83 -10.23 -21.51
C ASP A 212 14.45 -9.36 -20.31
N LEU A 213 13.90 -10.00 -19.29
CA LEU A 213 13.46 -9.40 -18.03
C LEU A 213 14.04 -10.19 -16.86
N GLU A 214 14.93 -9.55 -16.09
CA GLU A 214 15.52 -10.15 -14.90
C GLU A 214 14.88 -9.56 -13.64
N VAL A 215 14.35 -10.42 -12.76
CA VAL A 215 13.82 -10.02 -11.46
C VAL A 215 14.77 -10.47 -10.36
N ARG A 216 15.44 -9.52 -9.71
CA ARG A 216 16.33 -9.78 -8.57
C ARG A 216 15.57 -9.68 -7.27
N LEU A 217 15.55 -10.78 -6.53
CA LEU A 217 14.95 -10.85 -5.21
C LEU A 217 15.91 -10.33 -4.14
N ARG A 218 15.35 -9.79 -3.06
CA ARG A 218 16.11 -9.48 -1.85
C ARG A 218 16.46 -10.79 -1.14
N ALA A 219 17.70 -10.92 -0.69
CA ALA A 219 18.20 -12.11 0.02
C ALA A 219 17.27 -12.55 1.18
N ASN A 220 16.77 -11.59 1.97
CA ASN A 220 15.89 -11.87 3.11
C ASN A 220 14.43 -11.47 2.85
N GLY A 221 14.06 -11.23 1.58
CA GLY A 221 12.73 -10.71 1.23
C GLY A 221 11.62 -11.69 1.61
N ILE A 222 11.84 -12.98 1.31
CA ILE A 222 10.89 -14.05 1.59
C ILE A 222 10.83 -14.34 3.10
N GLU A 223 11.96 -14.39 3.79
CA GLU A 223 11.99 -14.55 5.26
C GLU A 223 11.19 -13.45 5.97
N ARG A 224 11.37 -12.19 5.56
CA ARG A 224 10.60 -11.07 6.12
C ARG A 224 9.11 -11.17 5.82
N LEU A 225 8.74 -11.59 4.61
CA LEU A 225 7.35 -11.82 4.27
C LEU A 225 6.73 -12.92 5.13
N VAL A 226 7.47 -14.00 5.34
CA VAL A 226 7.07 -15.12 6.20
C VAL A 226 6.89 -14.67 7.65
N LEU A 227 7.81 -13.87 8.19
CA LEU A 227 7.71 -13.29 9.53
C LEU A 227 6.48 -12.39 9.67
N GLU A 228 6.21 -11.52 8.69
CA GLU A 228 5.03 -10.64 8.69
C GLU A 228 3.71 -11.41 8.59
N MET A 229 3.71 -12.56 7.90
CA MET A 229 2.54 -13.43 7.73
C MET A 229 2.32 -14.38 8.92
N SER A 230 3.24 -14.43 9.88
CA SER A 230 3.07 -15.25 11.08
C SER A 230 1.94 -14.69 11.96
N PRO A 231 1.16 -15.53 12.66
CA PRO A 231 0.10 -15.06 13.55
C PRO A 231 0.63 -14.21 14.71
N LYS A 232 1.92 -14.33 15.07
CA LYS A 232 2.55 -13.55 16.14
C LYS A 232 2.84 -12.10 15.77
N SER A 233 3.13 -11.74 14.53
CA SER A 233 3.26 -10.33 14.15
C SER A 233 1.91 -9.61 14.23
N ILE A 234 0.81 -10.33 13.96
CA ILE A 234 -0.56 -9.84 14.15
C ILE A 234 -0.90 -9.69 15.64
N GLU A 235 -0.35 -10.54 16.51
CA GLU A 235 -0.52 -10.46 17.97
C GLU A 235 0.45 -9.48 18.65
N GLN A 236 1.67 -9.29 18.16
CA GLN A 236 2.62 -8.29 18.68
C GLN A 236 2.25 -6.87 18.26
N GLU A 237 1.60 -6.68 17.11
CA GLU A 237 0.90 -5.41 16.82
C GLU A 237 -0.34 -5.19 17.72
N LYS A 238 -0.90 -6.27 18.29
CA LYS A 238 -1.98 -6.18 19.31
C LYS A 238 -1.44 -6.00 20.72
N GLU A 239 -0.31 -6.61 21.10
CA GLU A 239 0.32 -6.50 22.43
C GLU A 239 1.18 -5.24 22.59
N ALA A 240 1.77 -4.72 21.52
CA ALA A 240 2.29 -3.34 21.50
C ALA A 240 1.17 -2.28 21.35
N MET A 241 -0.09 -2.73 21.42
CA MET A 241 -1.32 -1.94 21.46
C MET A 241 -2.22 -2.31 22.66
N VAL A 242 -1.59 -2.84 23.72
CA VAL A 242 -2.13 -3.00 25.08
C VAL A 242 -1.17 -2.31 26.04
#